data_AF-A0A143X0R3-F1
#
_entry.id   AF-A0A143X0R3-F1
#
_cell.length_a   1.000
_cell.length_b   1.000
_cell.length_c   1.000
_cell.angle_alpha   90.00
_cell.angle_beta   90.00
_cell.angle_gamma   90.00
#
_symmetry.space_group_name_H-M   'P 1'
#
loop_
_entity.id
_entity.type
_entity.pdbx_description
1 polymer ?
#
loop_
_entity_poly.entity_id
_entity_poly.type
_entity_poly.pdbx_seq_one_letter_code
_entity_poly.pdbx_strand_id
1 'polypeptide(L)'
;MPSVNFNVRIDEKVKKESEEIFNELGINLTTAVNVFLRKAIKAGGFPFDVRLTDSYNQETIDALNEAERLLHDPTTKRYNVEEALRELKR
;
A
#
# COMPACT_ATOMS: atom_id res chain seq x y z
N MET A 1 -29.28 12.45 8.80
CA MET A 1 -28.39 11.50 9.51
C MET A 1 -27.83 12.22 10.72
N PRO A 2 -27.76 11.60 11.90
CA PRO A 2 -27.14 12.22 13.07
C PRO A 2 -25.66 12.52 12.76
N SER A 3 -25.22 13.75 13.05
CA SER A 3 -23.84 14.18 12.93
C SER A 3 -23.23 14.34 14.32
N VAL A 4 -21.97 13.92 14.47
CA VAL A 4 -21.19 14.13 15.69
C VAL A 4 -19.99 15.00 15.38
N ASN A 5 -19.59 15.85 16.33
CA ASN A 5 -18.40 16.68 16.17
C ASN A 5 -17.13 15.83 16.32
N PHE A 6 -16.17 16.06 15.44
CA PHE A 6 -14.88 15.39 15.43
C PHE A 6 -13.78 16.45 15.48
N ASN A 7 -12.93 16.41 16.51
CA ASN A 7 -11.82 17.34 16.69
C ASN A 7 -10.50 16.57 16.68
N VAL A 8 -9.55 17.03 15.87
CA VAL A 8 -8.23 16.42 15.71
C VAL A 8 -7.18 17.51 15.82
N ARG A 9 -6.10 17.23 16.57
CA ARG A 9 -4.90 18.05 16.54
C ARG A 9 -4.06 17.65 15.33
N ILE A 10 -3.68 18.64 14.54
CA ILE A 10 -2.86 18.50 13.36
C ILE A 10 -1.80 19.59 13.39
N ASP A 11 -0.62 19.27 12.85
CA ASP A 11 0.42 20.27 12.63
C ASP A 11 -0.05 21.34 11.63
N GLU A 12 0.30 22.60 11.88
CA GLU A 12 -0.16 23.73 11.06
C GLU A 12 0.31 23.62 9.61
N LYS A 13 1.55 23.17 9.39
CA LYS A 13 2.11 22.99 8.05
C LYS A 13 1.38 21.86 7.32
N VAL A 14 1.17 20.73 7.99
CA VAL A 14 0.44 19.58 7.40
C VAL A 14 -0.99 19.98 7.04
N LYS A 15 -1.68 20.76 7.89
CA LYS A 15 -3.02 21.28 7.60
C LYS A 15 -3.01 22.13 6.32
N LYS A 16 -2.07 23.08 6.22
CA LYS A 16 -1.97 23.99 5.08
C LYS A 16 -1.70 23.24 3.77
N GLU A 17 -0.69 22.36 3.76
CA GLU A 17 -0.35 21.55 2.58
C GLU A 17 -1.52 20.65 2.15
N SER A 18 -2.21 20.03 3.11
CA SER A 18 -3.39 19.19 2.81
C SER A 18 -4.54 20.03 2.24
N GLU A 19 -4.80 21.23 2.78
CA GLU A 19 -5.85 22.12 2.26
C GLU A 19 -5.54 22.58 0.83
N GLU A 20 -4.29 22.92 0.51
CA GLU A 20 -3.88 23.29 -0.85
C GLU A 20 -4.18 22.15 -1.84
N ILE A 21 -3.69 20.94 -1.56
CA ILE A 21 -3.89 19.76 -2.42
C ILE A 21 -5.37 19.43 -2.60
N PHE A 22 -6.16 19.42 -1.51
CA PHE A 22 -7.57 19.04 -1.59
C PHE A 22 -8.41 20.11 -2.30
N ASN A 23 -8.07 21.40 -2.12
CA ASN A 23 -8.74 22.48 -2.84
C ASN A 23 -8.47 22.41 -4.35
N GLU A 24 -7.25 22.05 -4.77
CA GLU A 24 -6.95 21.78 -6.18
C GLU A 24 -7.78 20.61 -6.75
N LEU A 25 -8.09 19.60 -5.91
CA LEU A 25 -8.98 18.50 -6.23
C LEU A 25 -10.49 18.85 -6.10
N GLY A 26 -10.82 20.10 -5.73
CA GLY A 26 -12.19 20.58 -5.61
C GLY A 26 -12.94 20.11 -4.36
N ILE A 27 -12.23 19.66 -3.31
CA ILE A 27 -12.83 19.20 -2.05
C ILE A 27 -12.17 19.87 -0.84
N ASN A 28 -12.92 20.06 0.24
CA ASN A 28 -12.34 20.57 1.49
C ASN A 28 -11.76 19.44 2.36
N LEU A 29 -10.92 19.82 3.32
CA LEU A 29 -10.27 18.89 4.25
C LEU A 29 -11.29 18.01 5.00
N THR A 30 -12.43 18.55 5.42
CA THR A 30 -13.50 17.78 6.09
C THR A 30 -14.06 16.67 5.21
N THR A 31 -14.22 16.93 3.91
CA THR A 31 -14.70 15.93 2.94
C THR A 31 -13.65 14.86 2.75
N ALA A 32 -12.37 15.24 2.61
CA ALA A 32 -11.26 14.30 2.48
C ALA A 32 -11.14 13.36 3.70
N VAL A 33 -11.23 13.90 4.92
CA VAL A 33 -11.23 13.10 6.17
C VAL A 33 -12.40 12.12 6.20
N ASN A 34 -13.60 12.56 5.82
CA ASN A 34 -14.76 11.67 5.75
C ASN A 34 -14.58 10.54 4.71
N VAL A 35 -14.00 10.84 3.56
CA VAL A 35 -13.67 9.84 2.53
C VAL A 35 -12.67 8.83 3.07
N PHE A 36 -11.59 9.30 3.72
CA PHE A 36 -10.59 8.44 4.34
C PHE A 36 -11.22 7.47 5.35
N LEU A 37 -12.03 7.96 6.28
CA LEU A 37 -12.67 7.13 7.31
C LEU A 37 -13.60 6.07 6.70
N ARG A 38 -14.39 6.44 5.69
CA ARG A 38 -15.27 5.49 4.98
C ARG A 38 -14.48 4.43 4.24
N LYS A 39 -13.37 4.81 3.62
CA LYS A 39 -12.49 3.88 2.92
C LYS A 39 -11.80 2.94 3.91
N ALA A 40 -11.36 3.43 5.06
CA ALA A 40 -10.75 2.64 6.13
C ALA A 40 -11.72 1.57 6.66
N ILE A 41 -12.98 1.96 6.92
CA ILE A 41 -14.05 1.01 7.32
C ILE A 41 -14.23 -0.08 6.28
N LYS A 42 -14.28 0.28 4.98
CA LYS A 42 -14.46 -0.69 3.90
C LYS A 42 -13.25 -1.63 3.74
N ALA A 43 -12.05 -1.13 4.03
CA ALA A 43 -10.81 -1.93 3.97
C ALA A 43 -10.61 -2.81 5.22
N GLY A 44 -11.30 -2.54 6.32
CA GLY A 44 -11.04 -3.20 7.61
C GLY A 44 -9.72 -2.78 8.27
N GLY A 45 -9.18 -1.62 7.89
CA GLY A 45 -7.84 -1.16 8.30
C GLY A 45 -7.47 0.16 7.63
N PHE A 46 -6.17 0.46 7.54
CA PHE A 46 -5.73 1.64 6.79
C PHE A 46 -6.09 1.47 5.29
N PRO A 47 -6.63 2.52 4.64
CA PRO A 47 -7.06 2.46 3.25
C PRO A 47 -5.90 2.58 2.25
N PHE A 48 -4.67 2.49 2.74
CA PHE A 48 -3.41 2.46 2.01
C PHE A 48 -2.45 1.53 2.74
N ASP A 49 -1.39 1.13 2.05
CA ASP A 49 -0.38 0.26 2.62
C ASP A 49 0.47 1.02 3.64
N VAL A 50 0.58 0.49 4.86
CA VAL A 50 1.33 1.13 5.94
C VAL A 50 2.64 0.38 6.09
N ARG A 51 3.71 0.96 5.52
CA ARG A 51 5.07 0.41 5.55
C ARG A 51 6.04 1.46 6.09
N LEU A 52 7.11 1.01 6.76
CA LEU A 52 8.18 1.89 7.25
C LEU A 52 9.04 2.47 6.11
N THR A 53 9.00 1.85 4.93
CA THR A 53 9.74 2.23 3.74
C THR A 53 8.85 2.09 2.51
N ASP A 54 9.01 2.99 1.54
CA ASP A 54 8.34 2.89 0.23
C ASP A 54 8.87 1.71 -0.60
N SER A 55 10.02 1.14 -0.23
CA SER A 55 10.56 -0.10 -0.81
C SER A 55 10.07 -1.34 -0.06
N TYR A 56 10.03 -2.48 -0.76
CA TYR A 56 9.93 -3.77 -0.11
C TYR A 56 11.10 -3.97 0.88
N ASN A 57 10.95 -4.91 1.83
CA ASN A 57 12.07 -5.29 2.70
C ASN A 57 13.22 -5.88 1.86
N GLN A 58 14.43 -5.89 2.43
CA GLN A 58 15.63 -6.36 1.72
C GLN A 58 15.45 -7.80 1.21
N GLU A 59 14.80 -8.67 1.99
CA GLU A 59 14.51 -10.05 1.61
C GLU A 59 13.69 -10.16 0.32
N THR A 60 12.64 -9.36 0.18
CA THR A 60 11.80 -9.34 -1.02
C THR A 60 12.59 -8.80 -2.23
N ILE A 61 13.41 -7.78 -2.01
CA ILE A 61 14.27 -7.21 -3.07
C ILE A 61 15.29 -8.26 -3.54
N ASP A 62 15.91 -8.96 -2.60
CA ASP A 62 16.89 -10.01 -2.89
C ASP A 62 16.26 -11.17 -3.65
N ALA A 63 15.05 -11.60 -3.25
CA ALA A 63 14.30 -12.64 -3.94
C ALA A 63 13.93 -12.24 -5.38
N LEU A 64 13.53 -10.97 -5.62
CA LEU A 64 13.27 -10.46 -6.96
C LEU A 64 14.55 -10.45 -7.83
N ASN A 65 15.68 -10.00 -7.27
CA ASN A 65 16.97 -10.01 -7.96
C ASN A 65 17.44 -11.44 -8.26
N GLU A 66 17.23 -12.37 -7.34
CA GLU A 66 17.51 -13.78 -7.55
C GLU A 66 16.66 -14.36 -8.67
N ALA A 67 15.34 -14.12 -8.65
CA ALA A 67 14.44 -14.56 -9.71
C ALA A 67 14.87 -14.05 -11.09
N GLU A 68 15.30 -12.79 -11.20
CA GLU A 68 15.79 -12.21 -12.45
C GLU A 68 17.07 -12.91 -12.95
N ARG A 69 18.01 -13.25 -12.05
CA ARG A 69 19.22 -14.02 -12.39
C ARG A 69 18.86 -15.42 -12.87
N LEU A 70 17.97 -16.10 -12.18
CA LEU A 70 17.50 -17.45 -12.51
C LEU A 70 16.77 -17.50 -13.87
N LEU A 71 16.04 -16.43 -14.24
CA LEU A 71 15.41 -16.33 -15.55
C LEU A 71 16.42 -16.27 -16.71
N HIS A 72 17.53 -15.57 -16.50
CA HIS A 72 18.59 -15.37 -17.50
C HIS A 72 19.62 -16.50 -17.54
N ASP A 73 19.67 -17.35 -16.52
CA ASP A 73 20.54 -18.52 -16.49
C ASP A 73 19.90 -19.72 -17.21
N PRO A 74 20.46 -20.17 -18.36
CA PRO A 74 19.93 -21.31 -19.10
C PRO A 74 20.09 -22.64 -18.37
N THR A 75 20.93 -22.71 -17.32
CA THR A 75 21.20 -23.93 -16.54
C THR A 75 20.26 -24.09 -15.36
N THR A 76 19.48 -23.04 -15.03
CA THR A 76 18.51 -23.09 -13.95
C THR A 76 17.39 -24.09 -14.25
N LYS A 77 17.09 -24.97 -13.28
CA LYS A 77 16.02 -25.96 -13.39
C LYS A 77 14.66 -25.24 -13.52
N ARG A 78 14.00 -25.47 -14.65
CA ARG A 78 12.64 -24.96 -14.92
C ARG A 78 11.63 -26.04 -14.61
N TYR A 79 10.49 -25.62 -14.08
CA TYR A 79 9.40 -26.49 -13.73
C TYR A 79 8.19 -26.15 -14.60
N ASN A 80 7.48 -27.17 -15.08
CA ASN A 80 6.11 -26.95 -15.49
C ASN A 80 5.19 -26.85 -14.25
N VAL A 81 3.92 -26.47 -14.46
CA VAL A 81 2.99 -26.21 -13.35
C VAL A 81 2.79 -27.45 -12.46
N GLU A 82 2.68 -28.65 -13.04
CA GLU A 82 2.45 -29.88 -12.28
C GLU A 82 3.68 -30.26 -11.44
N GLU A 83 4.88 -30.15 -12.02
CA GLU A 83 6.14 -30.42 -11.33
C GLU A 83 6.39 -29.42 -10.18
N ALA A 84 6.13 -28.13 -10.41
CA ALA A 84 6.29 -27.10 -9.39
C ALA A 84 5.38 -27.36 -8.17
N LEU A 85 4.11 -27.71 -8.41
CA LEU A 85 3.16 -28.04 -7.35
C LEU A 85 3.54 -29.30 -6.58
N ARG A 86 4.18 -30.27 -7.24
CA ARG A 86 4.66 -31.49 -6.60
C ARG A 86 5.87 -31.24 -5.69
N GLU A 87 6.80 -30.37 -6.12
CA GLU A 87 7.98 -29.99 -5.32
C GLU A 87 7.57 -29.12 -4.10
N LEU A 88 6.61 -28.21 -4.25
CA LEU A 88 6.13 -27.34 -3.15
C LEU A 88 5.42 -28.10 -2.02
N LYS A 89 4.79 -29.24 -2.34
CA LYS A 89 4.07 -30.09 -1.36
C LYS A 89 4.96 -31.12 -0.69
N ARG A 90 6.23 -31.18 -1.07
CA ARG A 90 7.21 -32.11 -0.52
C ARG A 90 7.81 -31.56 0.77
#